data_AF-A0A7V3IW81-F1
#
_entry.id   AF-A0A7V3IW81-F1
#
_cell.length_a   1.000
_cell.length_b   1.000
_cell.length_c   1.000
_cell.angle_alpha   90.00
_cell.angle_beta   90.00
_cell.angle_gamma   90.00
#
_symmetry.space_group_name_H-M   'P 1'
#
loop_
_entity.id
_entity.type
_entity.pdbx_description
1 polymer ?
#
loop_
_entity_poly.entity_id
_entity_poly.type
_entity_poly.pdbx_seq_one_letter_code
_entity_poly.pdbx_strand_id
1 'polypeptide(L)'
;TGHYLRSRLVRIMPAYVVAVVVILSLLPEADHPSPMVWLANLSLTQVYVPLTLTGGLTQMWSLSVEVTFYLVLPILALLAGWVPVRARVPVLAATGIASWLWGWIPFGSAPGLNPLTWPPAFFSWFAAGMLLAEWAYSPLGLPHRLARHRVLMAVVAVVAYLVAASPLAGPAGLIPSTPAQFAVKTAMGALVAFALVAPLVLDRPDTPHRILGSAPMVTLGRWSYGIFIWHLAALTMVFPVLGVFSFQGHLLEVLTLTLFFGVAIAAVSYALIESPCREALRRWENRRERQTAPTRASTVRPRQEDAVAP
;
A
#
# COMPACT_ATOMS: atom_id res chain seq x y z
N THR A 1 4.57 17.74 -8.53
CA THR A 1 5.29 16.53 -8.06
C THR A 1 5.79 16.62 -6.62
N GLY A 2 6.47 17.70 -6.20
CA GLY A 2 7.03 17.79 -4.84
C GLY A 2 6.03 17.68 -3.67
N HIS A 3 4.86 18.30 -3.78
CA HIS A 3 3.80 18.19 -2.74
C HIS A 3 3.30 16.74 -2.58
N TYR A 4 3.10 16.03 -3.70
CA TYR A 4 2.69 14.61 -3.69
C TYR A 4 3.70 13.73 -2.95
N LEU A 5 4.99 13.80 -3.32
CA LEU A 5 6.04 12.99 -2.68
C LEU A 5 6.19 13.31 -1.20
N ARG A 6 6.10 14.59 -0.83
CA ARG A 6 6.15 15.03 0.58
C ARG A 6 5.00 14.46 1.41
N SER A 7 3.77 14.51 0.88
CA SER A 7 2.58 13.97 1.54
C SER A 7 2.73 12.46 1.79
N ARG A 8 3.27 11.72 0.81
CA ARG A 8 3.55 10.28 0.94
C ARG A 8 4.66 10.00 1.95
N LEU A 9 5.75 10.76 1.91
CA LEU A 9 6.90 10.59 2.80
C LEU A 9 6.51 10.76 4.28
N VAL A 10 5.75 11.82 4.61
CA VAL A 10 5.30 12.04 6.00
C VAL A 10 4.28 10.99 6.46
N ARG A 11 3.50 10.44 5.53
CA ARG A 11 2.55 9.37 5.86
C ARG A 11 3.24 8.04 6.17
N ILE A 12 4.36 7.75 5.52
CA ILE A 12 5.01 6.44 5.54
C ILE A 12 6.20 6.43 6.50
N MET A 13 7.18 7.31 6.27
CA MET A 13 8.51 7.21 6.89
C MET A 13 8.54 7.29 8.42
N PRO A 14 7.77 8.15 9.11
CA PRO A 14 7.90 8.29 10.56
C PRO A 14 7.61 6.99 11.32
N ALA A 15 6.45 6.36 11.08
CA ALA A 15 6.10 5.12 11.74
C ALA A 15 6.99 3.96 11.28
N TYR A 16 7.35 3.93 9.99
CA TYR A 16 8.24 2.90 9.45
C TYR A 16 9.63 2.93 10.10
N VAL A 17 10.28 4.10 10.16
CA VAL A 17 11.62 4.24 10.74
C VAL A 17 11.60 3.85 12.22
N VAL A 18 10.59 4.30 12.97
CA VAL A 18 10.46 3.91 14.38
C VAL A 18 10.31 2.39 14.50
N ALA A 19 9.47 1.76 13.68
CA ALA A 19 9.31 0.32 13.71
C ALA A 19 10.60 -0.43 13.35
N VAL A 20 11.33 0.00 12.32
CA VAL A 20 12.64 -0.60 11.96
C VAL A 20 13.63 -0.49 13.12
N VAL A 21 13.75 0.69 13.73
CA VAL A 21 14.65 0.91 14.88
C VAL A 21 14.26 0.04 16.06
N VAL A 22 12.98 -0.01 16.41
CA VAL A 22 12.48 -0.81 17.53
C VAL A 22 12.67 -2.30 17.27
N ILE A 23 12.33 -2.78 16.08
CA ILE A 23 12.40 -4.21 15.73
C ILE A 23 13.86 -4.67 15.68
N LEU A 24 14.74 -3.94 15.00
CA LEU A 24 16.15 -4.32 14.90
C LEU A 24 16.91 -4.22 16.22
N SER A 25 16.48 -3.34 17.14
CA SER A 25 17.12 -3.19 18.45
C SER A 25 16.58 -4.18 19.50
N LEU A 26 15.30 -4.55 19.44
CA LEU A 26 14.63 -5.27 20.53
C LEU A 26 14.26 -6.72 20.20
N LEU A 27 14.08 -7.09 18.93
CA LEU A 27 13.73 -8.48 18.61
C LEU A 27 14.99 -9.37 18.64
N PRO A 28 14.95 -10.50 19.37
CA PRO A 28 16.08 -11.43 19.44
C PRO A 28 16.49 -11.98 18.08
N GLU A 29 15.54 -12.15 17.15
CA GLU A 29 15.82 -12.65 15.79
C GLU A 29 16.68 -11.71 14.94
N ALA A 30 16.85 -10.45 15.35
CA ALA A 30 17.70 -9.49 14.65
C ALA A 30 19.17 -9.54 15.09
N ASP A 31 19.52 -10.40 16.07
CA ASP A 31 20.81 -10.52 16.76
C ASP A 31 22.01 -9.85 16.06
N HIS A 32 22.48 -8.74 16.65
CA HIS A 32 23.53 -7.87 16.13
C HIS A 32 23.42 -7.54 14.62
N PRO A 33 22.38 -6.78 14.20
CA PRO A 33 22.16 -6.51 12.79
C PRO A 33 23.33 -5.70 12.23
N SER A 34 23.93 -6.21 11.16
CA SER A 34 25.06 -5.54 10.51
C SER A 34 24.67 -4.14 10.01
N PRO A 35 25.62 -3.20 9.86
CA PRO A 35 25.33 -1.87 9.31
C PRO A 35 24.61 -1.91 7.96
N MET A 36 24.84 -2.95 7.16
CA MET A 36 24.17 -3.17 5.89
C MET A 36 22.67 -3.48 6.08
N VAL A 37 22.29 -4.26 7.09
CA VAL A 37 20.88 -4.55 7.42
C VAL A 37 20.15 -3.27 7.82
N TRP A 38 20.79 -2.45 8.66
CA TRP A 38 20.27 -1.13 9.04
C TRP A 38 20.06 -0.24 7.83
N LEU A 39 21.09 -0.09 6.99
CA LEU A 39 21.04 0.77 5.81
C LEU A 39 19.96 0.29 4.83
N ALA A 40 19.91 -1.00 4.54
CA ALA A 40 18.97 -1.58 3.60
C ALA A 40 17.51 -1.39 4.05
N ASN A 41 17.20 -1.63 5.32
CA ASN A 41 15.85 -1.44 5.85
C ASN A 41 15.50 0.06 5.98
N LEU A 42 16.35 0.91 6.57
CA LEU A 42 16.05 2.33 6.71
C LEU A 42 15.89 3.06 5.35
N SER A 43 16.54 2.56 4.31
CA SER A 43 16.41 3.09 2.94
C SER A 43 15.32 2.42 2.09
N LEU A 44 14.59 1.43 2.63
CA LEU A 44 13.61 0.62 1.90
C LEU A 44 14.20 -0.14 0.69
N THR A 45 15.48 -0.49 0.72
CA THR A 45 16.18 -1.21 -0.37
C THR A 45 16.43 -2.70 -0.06
N GLN A 46 15.91 -3.22 1.05
CA GLN A 46 16.11 -4.59 1.53
C GLN A 46 15.69 -5.70 0.54
N VAL A 47 14.83 -5.40 -0.44
CA VAL A 47 14.47 -6.35 -1.51
C VAL A 47 15.58 -6.56 -2.55
N TYR A 48 16.57 -5.66 -2.58
CA TYR A 48 17.70 -5.69 -3.52
C TYR A 48 19.01 -6.14 -2.87
N VAL A 49 19.06 -6.24 -1.53
CA VAL A 49 20.26 -6.61 -0.79
C VAL A 49 20.05 -7.99 -0.13
N PRO A 50 20.89 -9.00 -0.43
CA PRO A 50 20.71 -10.35 0.09
C PRO A 50 20.63 -10.39 1.61
N LEU A 51 19.73 -11.23 2.15
CA LEU A 51 19.64 -11.55 3.59
C LEU A 51 19.35 -10.34 4.51
N THR A 52 18.77 -9.26 3.99
CA THR A 52 18.43 -8.07 4.79
C THR A 52 16.95 -7.99 5.23
N LEU A 53 16.11 -8.91 4.76
CA LEU A 53 14.73 -9.11 5.24
C LEU A 53 14.75 -10.01 6.49
N THR A 54 14.92 -9.40 7.66
CA THR A 54 15.03 -10.09 8.96
C THR A 54 13.66 -10.39 9.58
N GLY A 55 13.68 -11.23 10.63
CA GLY A 55 12.51 -11.55 11.45
C GLY A 55 11.76 -10.30 11.95
N GLY A 56 10.43 -10.33 11.89
CA GLY A 56 9.57 -9.18 12.21
C GLY A 56 9.50 -8.07 11.15
N LEU A 57 10.39 -8.07 10.15
CA LEU A 57 10.42 -7.11 9.03
C LEU A 57 10.18 -7.75 7.66
N THR A 58 9.89 -9.05 7.59
CA THR A 58 9.79 -9.74 6.28
C THR A 58 8.68 -9.17 5.41
N GLN A 59 7.55 -8.72 5.97
CA GLN A 59 6.46 -8.04 5.28
C GLN A 59 6.88 -6.71 4.62
N MET A 60 7.98 -6.09 5.05
CA MET A 60 8.40 -4.78 4.56
C MET A 60 8.81 -4.78 3.09
N TRP A 61 9.01 -5.96 2.47
CA TRP A 61 9.23 -6.05 1.02
C TRP A 61 8.11 -5.35 0.24
N SER A 62 6.85 -5.46 0.69
CA SER A 62 5.72 -4.83 0.00
C SER A 62 5.73 -3.31 0.14
N LEU A 63 6.28 -2.80 1.24
CA LEU A 63 6.44 -1.36 1.45
C LEU A 63 7.54 -0.78 0.53
N SER A 64 8.64 -1.50 0.33
CA SER A 64 9.66 -1.14 -0.67
C SER A 64 9.09 -1.07 -2.08
N VAL A 65 8.25 -2.04 -2.44
CA VAL A 65 7.51 -2.05 -3.71
C VAL A 65 6.58 -0.83 -3.81
N GLU A 66 5.83 -0.52 -2.75
CA GLU A 66 4.90 0.62 -2.72
C GLU A 66 5.64 1.96 -2.87
N VAL A 67 6.75 2.18 -2.16
CA VAL A 67 7.53 3.41 -2.28
C VAL A 67 8.17 3.52 -3.67
N THR A 68 8.67 2.43 -4.23
CA THR A 68 9.18 2.42 -5.61
C THR A 68 8.07 2.79 -6.61
N PHE A 69 6.87 2.25 -6.44
CA PHE A 69 5.72 2.63 -7.25
C PHE A 69 5.41 4.13 -7.13
N TYR A 70 5.41 4.70 -5.92
CA TYR A 70 5.16 6.13 -5.75
C TYR A 70 6.23 7.03 -6.38
N LEU A 71 7.48 6.58 -6.42
CA LEU A 71 8.57 7.29 -7.10
C LEU A 71 8.41 7.23 -8.63
N VAL A 72 7.95 6.10 -9.16
CA VAL A 72 7.77 5.89 -10.61
C VAL A 72 6.44 6.45 -11.12
N LEU A 73 5.42 6.58 -10.27
CA LEU A 73 4.08 7.02 -10.64
C LEU A 73 4.02 8.36 -11.40
N PRO A 74 4.79 9.42 -11.03
CA PRO A 74 4.81 10.65 -11.81
C PRO A 74 5.29 10.44 -13.25
N ILE A 75 6.24 9.54 -13.47
CA ILE A 75 6.74 9.19 -14.81
C ILE A 75 5.63 8.46 -15.57
N LEU A 76 4.99 7.48 -14.95
CA LEU A 76 3.85 6.77 -15.56
C LEU A 76 2.71 7.72 -15.92
N ALA A 77 2.42 8.71 -15.07
CA ALA A 77 1.39 9.71 -15.33
C ALA A 77 1.74 10.60 -16.53
N LEU A 78 3.01 10.99 -16.68
CA LEU A 78 3.49 11.74 -17.85
C LEU A 78 3.38 10.91 -19.13
N LEU A 79 3.81 9.64 -19.09
CA LEU A 79 3.71 8.71 -20.22
C LEU A 79 2.25 8.45 -20.61
N ALA A 80 1.36 8.32 -19.63
CA ALA A 80 -0.08 8.16 -19.86
C ALA A 80 -0.72 9.39 -20.54
N GLY A 81 -0.10 10.57 -20.42
CA GLY A 81 -0.49 11.78 -21.15
C GLY A 81 -0.34 11.63 -22.67
N TRP A 82 0.54 10.75 -23.15
CA TRP A 82 0.73 10.46 -24.58
C TRP A 82 -0.19 9.35 -25.10
N VAL A 83 -0.89 8.64 -24.21
CA VAL A 83 -1.79 7.56 -24.58
C VAL A 83 -3.19 8.12 -24.83
N PRO A 84 -3.79 7.91 -26.02
CA PRO A 84 -5.17 8.31 -26.29
C PRO A 84 -6.12 7.72 -25.25
N VAL A 85 -7.16 8.47 -24.83
CA VAL A 85 -8.11 8.04 -23.78
C VAL A 85 -8.66 6.64 -24.04
N ARG A 86 -9.06 6.36 -25.29
CA ARG A 86 -9.57 5.04 -25.72
C ARG A 86 -8.58 3.88 -25.56
N ALA A 87 -7.28 4.17 -25.51
CA ALA A 87 -6.20 3.19 -25.40
C ALA A 87 -5.68 3.04 -23.96
N ARG A 88 -6.09 3.89 -23.01
CA ARG A 88 -5.58 3.83 -21.62
C ARG A 88 -5.92 2.52 -20.92
N VAL A 89 -7.18 2.09 -20.99
CA VAL A 89 -7.64 0.82 -20.41
C VAL A 89 -6.86 -0.38 -20.99
N PRO A 90 -6.78 -0.60 -22.32
CA PRO A 90 -6.02 -1.73 -22.85
C PRO A 90 -4.51 -1.63 -22.56
N VAL A 91 -3.91 -0.44 -22.54
CA VAL A 91 -2.49 -0.26 -22.17
C VAL A 91 -2.25 -0.61 -20.69
N LEU A 92 -3.11 -0.15 -19.78
CA LEU A 92 -3.03 -0.51 -18.36
C LEU A 92 -3.24 -2.01 -18.14
N ALA A 93 -4.20 -2.62 -18.85
CA ALA A 93 -4.41 -4.06 -18.81
C ALA A 93 -3.17 -4.82 -19.33
N ALA A 94 -2.59 -4.39 -20.45
CA ALA A 94 -1.38 -5.00 -21.02
C ALA A 94 -0.18 -4.91 -20.08
N THR A 95 0.03 -3.78 -19.41
CA THR A 95 1.11 -3.63 -18.41
C THR A 95 0.86 -4.48 -17.16
N GLY A 96 -0.40 -4.65 -16.74
CA GLY A 96 -0.77 -5.61 -15.70
C GLY A 96 -0.47 -7.07 -16.09
N ILE A 97 -0.75 -7.45 -17.34
CA ILE A 97 -0.42 -8.79 -17.88
C ILE A 97 1.10 -8.97 -17.97
N ALA A 98 1.84 -7.97 -18.47
CA ALA A 98 3.29 -8.02 -18.53
C ALA A 98 3.92 -8.18 -17.14
N SER A 99 3.37 -7.50 -16.13
CA SER A 99 3.74 -7.68 -14.72
C SER A 99 3.45 -9.10 -14.22
N TRP A 100 2.30 -9.66 -14.57
CA TRP A 100 1.94 -11.03 -14.20
C TRP A 100 2.89 -12.07 -14.80
N LEU A 101 3.39 -11.84 -16.02
CA LEU A 101 4.38 -12.69 -16.68
C LEU A 101 5.78 -12.66 -16.04
N TRP A 102 6.04 -11.74 -15.11
CA TRP A 102 7.32 -11.62 -14.40
C TRP A 102 7.78 -12.93 -13.74
N GLY A 103 6.83 -13.73 -13.23
CA GLY A 103 7.11 -15.00 -12.56
C GLY A 103 7.82 -16.04 -13.44
N TRP A 104 7.75 -15.91 -14.77
CA TRP A 104 8.37 -16.83 -15.72
C TRP A 104 9.75 -16.39 -16.22
N ILE A 105 10.22 -15.21 -15.81
CA ILE A 105 11.55 -14.75 -16.20
C ILE A 105 12.59 -15.55 -15.39
N PRO A 106 13.54 -16.25 -16.05
CA PRO A 106 14.54 -17.05 -15.36
C PRO A 106 15.65 -16.16 -14.82
N PHE A 107 15.41 -15.53 -13.67
CA PHE A 107 16.41 -14.70 -13.00
C PHE A 107 17.54 -15.57 -12.44
N GLY A 108 18.78 -15.31 -12.86
CA GLY A 108 19.96 -15.74 -12.13
C GLY A 108 20.22 -14.78 -10.96
N SER A 109 19.63 -15.04 -9.79
CA SER A 109 19.84 -14.20 -8.61
C SER A 109 20.78 -14.85 -7.60
N ALA A 110 21.59 -14.03 -6.93
CA ALA A 110 22.44 -14.50 -5.84
C ALA A 110 21.59 -15.14 -4.71
N PRO A 111 22.15 -16.10 -3.95
CA PRO A 111 21.47 -16.67 -2.80
C PRO A 111 20.99 -15.58 -1.82
N GLY A 112 19.75 -15.71 -1.33
CA GLY A 112 19.15 -14.74 -0.42
C GLY A 112 18.44 -13.55 -1.08
N LEU A 113 18.41 -13.47 -2.41
CA LEU A 113 17.53 -12.58 -3.16
C LEU A 113 16.31 -13.31 -3.69
N ASN A 114 15.19 -12.59 -3.75
CA ASN A 114 13.96 -13.09 -4.35
C ASN A 114 13.44 -12.07 -5.38
N PRO A 115 13.79 -12.21 -6.67
CA PRO A 115 13.31 -11.31 -7.73
C PRO A 115 11.79 -11.24 -7.87
N LEU A 116 11.05 -12.21 -7.30
CA LEU A 116 9.60 -12.19 -7.28
C LEU A 116 9.04 -11.16 -6.29
N THR A 117 9.85 -10.58 -5.40
CA THR A 117 9.45 -9.47 -4.51
C THR A 117 9.78 -8.09 -5.09
N TRP A 118 10.31 -8.03 -6.31
CA TRP A 118 10.65 -6.76 -6.96
C TRP A 118 9.40 -6.05 -7.51
N PRO A 119 9.46 -4.71 -7.67
CA PRO A 119 8.28 -3.93 -8.06
C PRO A 119 7.55 -4.41 -9.33
N PRO A 120 8.24 -4.82 -10.42
CA PRO A 120 7.55 -5.30 -11.61
C PRO A 120 6.68 -6.54 -11.38
N ALA A 121 6.98 -7.38 -10.39
CA ALA A 121 6.26 -8.61 -10.11
C ALA A 121 4.83 -8.36 -9.57
N PHE A 122 4.62 -7.21 -8.91
CA PHE A 122 3.36 -6.83 -8.26
C PHE A 122 2.67 -5.63 -8.91
N PHE A 123 3.21 -5.11 -10.01
CA PHE A 123 2.61 -4.00 -10.75
C PHE A 123 1.17 -4.28 -11.22
N SER A 124 0.80 -5.54 -11.45
CA SER A 124 -0.57 -5.97 -11.74
C SER A 124 -1.61 -5.52 -10.70
N TRP A 125 -1.25 -5.45 -9.42
CA TRP A 125 -2.14 -4.97 -8.34
C TRP A 125 -2.37 -3.46 -8.45
N PHE A 126 -1.30 -2.72 -8.73
CA PHE A 126 -1.40 -1.28 -8.99
C PHE A 126 -2.16 -1.00 -10.29
N ALA A 127 -1.97 -1.82 -11.33
CA ALA A 127 -2.72 -1.73 -12.58
C ALA A 127 -4.23 -1.93 -12.35
N ALA A 128 -4.64 -2.88 -11.50
CA ALA A 128 -6.03 -3.04 -11.11
C ALA A 128 -6.60 -1.77 -10.46
N GLY A 129 -5.85 -1.13 -9.55
CA GLY A 129 -6.22 0.16 -8.97
C GLY A 129 -6.27 1.32 -9.98
N MET A 130 -5.33 1.36 -10.93
CA MET A 130 -5.30 2.36 -12.00
C MET A 130 -6.46 2.20 -12.98
N LEU A 131 -6.86 0.96 -13.29
CA LEU A 131 -8.04 0.67 -14.09
C LEU A 131 -9.32 1.16 -13.38
N LEU A 132 -9.44 0.92 -12.08
CA LEU A 132 -10.55 1.46 -11.28
C LEU A 132 -10.55 3.00 -11.30
N ALA A 133 -9.38 3.64 -11.20
CA ALA A 133 -9.28 5.09 -11.29
C ALA A 133 -9.71 5.62 -12.66
N GLU A 134 -9.29 4.99 -13.77
CA GLU A 134 -9.71 5.37 -15.12
C GLU A 134 -11.23 5.20 -15.31
N TRP A 135 -11.80 4.09 -14.80
CA TRP A 135 -13.24 3.86 -14.87
C TRP A 135 -14.05 4.81 -14.00
N ALA A 136 -13.54 5.26 -12.86
CA ALA A 136 -14.22 6.22 -11.99
C ALA A 136 -14.53 7.55 -12.67
N TYR A 137 -13.76 7.93 -13.69
CA TYR A 137 -13.96 9.14 -14.50
C TYR A 137 -14.46 8.85 -15.93
N SER A 138 -14.75 7.59 -16.25
CA SER A 138 -15.29 7.19 -17.54
C SER A 138 -16.82 7.20 -17.53
N PRO A 139 -17.47 7.29 -18.70
CA PRO A 139 -18.92 7.08 -18.80
C PRO A 139 -19.35 5.74 -18.19
N LEU A 140 -20.60 5.70 -17.70
CA LEU A 140 -21.19 4.48 -17.15
C LEU A 140 -21.13 3.34 -18.17
N GLY A 141 -20.59 2.21 -17.76
CA GLY A 141 -20.29 1.08 -18.64
C GLY A 141 -20.40 -0.26 -17.95
N LEU A 142 -19.96 -1.33 -18.63
CA LEU A 142 -19.90 -2.68 -18.07
C LEU A 142 -19.15 -2.75 -16.71
N PRO A 143 -17.98 -2.10 -16.53
CA PRO A 143 -17.26 -2.14 -15.25
C PRO A 143 -18.10 -1.61 -14.08
N HIS A 144 -18.82 -0.50 -14.28
CA HIS A 144 -19.72 0.09 -13.29
C HIS A 144 -20.88 -0.85 -12.92
N ARG A 145 -21.49 -1.48 -13.93
CA ARG A 145 -22.60 -2.42 -13.71
C ARG A 145 -22.15 -3.66 -12.94
N LEU A 146 -20.99 -4.20 -13.26
CA LEU A 146 -20.40 -5.34 -12.54
C LEU A 146 -20.03 -4.96 -11.09
N ALA A 147 -19.37 -3.82 -10.91
CA ALA A 147 -18.96 -3.34 -9.58
C ALA A 147 -20.15 -3.10 -8.64
N ARG A 148 -21.29 -2.65 -9.17
CA ARG A 148 -22.53 -2.45 -8.39
C ARG A 148 -23.21 -3.76 -8.00
N HIS A 149 -22.87 -4.88 -8.62
CA HIS A 149 -23.40 -6.19 -8.24
C HIS A 149 -22.64 -6.75 -7.04
N ARG A 150 -22.87 -6.15 -5.86
CA ARG A 150 -22.09 -6.40 -4.62
C ARG A 150 -21.98 -7.88 -4.24
N VAL A 151 -23.04 -8.66 -4.43
CA VAL A 151 -23.02 -10.12 -4.17
C VAL A 151 -22.08 -10.84 -5.12
N LEU A 152 -22.07 -10.45 -6.41
CA LEU A 152 -21.14 -11.05 -7.39
C LEU A 152 -19.71 -10.69 -7.03
N MET A 153 -19.44 -9.43 -6.70
CA MET A 153 -18.10 -8.99 -6.28
C MET A 153 -17.66 -9.68 -4.98
N ALA A 154 -18.56 -9.88 -4.02
CA ALA A 154 -18.27 -10.64 -2.81
C ALA A 154 -17.94 -12.11 -3.11
N VAL A 155 -18.73 -12.77 -3.98
CA VAL A 155 -18.46 -14.15 -4.42
C VAL A 155 -17.11 -14.23 -5.13
N VAL A 156 -16.82 -13.31 -6.05
CA VAL A 156 -15.52 -13.23 -6.74
C VAL A 156 -14.37 -13.07 -5.74
N ALA A 157 -14.51 -12.17 -4.76
CA ALA A 157 -13.49 -11.96 -3.73
C ALA A 157 -13.27 -13.22 -2.88
N VAL A 158 -14.34 -13.88 -2.43
CA VAL A 158 -14.26 -15.10 -1.62
C VAL A 158 -13.64 -16.24 -2.42
N VAL A 159 -14.11 -16.50 -3.64
CA VAL A 159 -13.57 -17.57 -4.50
C VAL A 159 -12.10 -17.30 -4.81
N ALA A 160 -11.74 -16.08 -5.21
CA ALA A 160 -10.35 -15.72 -5.48
C ALA A 160 -9.46 -15.89 -4.24
N TYR A 161 -9.95 -15.49 -3.06
CA TYR A 161 -9.24 -15.69 -1.79
C TYR A 161 -9.05 -17.18 -1.46
N LEU A 162 -10.07 -18.02 -1.64
CA LEU A 162 -9.97 -19.46 -1.41
C LEU A 162 -8.97 -20.11 -2.36
N VAL A 163 -8.94 -19.70 -3.63
CA VAL A 163 -7.91 -20.17 -4.59
C VAL A 163 -6.52 -19.70 -4.16
N ALA A 164 -6.37 -18.43 -3.75
CA ALA A 164 -5.11 -17.88 -3.25
C ALA A 164 -4.60 -18.53 -1.96
N ALA A 165 -5.51 -19.06 -1.13
CA ALA A 165 -5.21 -19.79 0.10
C ALA A 165 -5.00 -21.29 -0.13
N SER A 166 -5.24 -21.79 -1.34
CA SER A 166 -5.10 -23.21 -1.69
C SER A 166 -3.68 -23.56 -2.17
N PRO A 167 -3.32 -24.85 -2.25
CA PRO A 167 -2.04 -25.30 -2.81
C PRO A 167 -1.79 -24.86 -4.26
N LEU A 168 -2.83 -24.43 -4.99
CA LEU A 168 -2.71 -23.88 -6.34
C LEU A 168 -1.89 -22.58 -6.37
N ALA A 169 -1.87 -21.83 -5.27
CA ALA A 169 -1.14 -20.57 -5.13
C ALA A 169 0.23 -20.74 -4.43
N GLY A 170 0.61 -21.98 -4.09
CA GLY A 170 1.88 -22.30 -3.45
C GLY A 170 1.71 -23.23 -2.24
N PRO A 171 2.78 -23.93 -1.86
CA PRO A 171 2.81 -24.71 -0.63
C PRO A 171 2.65 -23.82 0.61
N ALA A 172 2.16 -24.41 1.71
CA ALA A 172 2.20 -23.74 3.01
C ALA A 172 3.65 -23.56 3.49
N GLY A 173 3.89 -22.51 4.27
CA GLY A 173 5.23 -22.22 4.81
C GLY A 173 6.05 -21.27 3.93
N LEU A 174 7.37 -21.30 4.14
CA LEU A 174 8.36 -20.47 3.43
C LEU A 174 9.03 -21.24 2.28
N ILE A 175 8.33 -22.22 1.71
CA ILE A 175 8.84 -23.05 0.61
C ILE A 175 8.71 -22.25 -0.70
N PRO A 176 9.75 -22.19 -1.54
CA PRO A 176 9.68 -21.50 -2.82
C PRO A 176 8.53 -22.01 -3.69
N SER A 177 7.68 -21.09 -4.15
CA SER A 177 6.62 -21.38 -5.11
C SER A 177 7.17 -21.55 -6.53
N THR A 178 6.53 -22.40 -7.33
CA THR A 178 6.79 -22.45 -8.78
C THR A 178 6.30 -21.17 -9.46
N PRO A 179 6.78 -20.84 -10.68
CA PRO A 179 6.28 -19.71 -11.48
C PRO A 179 4.76 -19.70 -11.63
N ALA A 180 4.16 -20.87 -11.89
CA ALA A 180 2.72 -21.01 -12.04
C ALA A 180 1.97 -20.72 -10.72
N GLN A 181 2.47 -21.23 -9.60
CA GLN A 181 1.89 -20.97 -8.28
C GLN A 181 1.97 -19.49 -7.90
N PHE A 182 3.12 -18.85 -8.15
CA PHE A 182 3.29 -17.42 -7.96
C PHE A 182 2.29 -16.61 -8.79
N ALA A 183 2.13 -16.99 -10.06
CA ALA A 183 1.21 -16.33 -10.98
C ALA A 183 -0.27 -16.49 -10.59
N VAL A 184 -0.66 -17.67 -10.09
CA VAL A 184 -2.00 -17.88 -9.51
C VAL A 184 -2.19 -16.98 -8.30
N LYS A 185 -1.21 -16.95 -7.38
CA LYS A 185 -1.26 -16.14 -6.16
C LYS A 185 -1.40 -14.64 -6.47
N THR A 186 -0.61 -14.13 -7.41
CA THR A 186 -0.64 -12.71 -7.77
C THR A 186 -1.91 -12.34 -8.54
N ALA A 187 -2.37 -13.18 -9.47
CA ALA A 187 -3.63 -12.95 -10.18
C ALA A 187 -4.84 -12.95 -9.22
N MET A 188 -4.91 -13.92 -8.32
CA MET A 188 -5.99 -13.99 -7.34
C MET A 188 -5.91 -12.82 -6.34
N GLY A 189 -4.72 -12.42 -5.91
CA GLY A 189 -4.52 -11.22 -5.10
C GLY A 189 -5.03 -9.95 -5.78
N ALA A 190 -4.75 -9.79 -7.09
CA ALA A 190 -5.25 -8.68 -7.89
C ALA A 190 -6.79 -8.69 -7.96
N LEU A 191 -7.37 -9.88 -8.15
CA LEU A 191 -8.81 -10.08 -8.25
C LEU A 191 -9.52 -9.81 -6.92
N VAL A 192 -8.95 -10.23 -5.78
CA VAL A 192 -9.44 -9.89 -4.45
C VAL A 192 -9.42 -8.39 -4.23
N ALA A 193 -8.28 -7.73 -4.50
CA ALA A 193 -8.15 -6.29 -4.35
C ALA A 193 -9.16 -5.54 -5.23
N PHE A 194 -9.29 -5.96 -6.49
CA PHE A 194 -10.26 -5.39 -7.43
C PHE A 194 -11.70 -5.56 -6.94
N ALA A 195 -12.10 -6.78 -6.59
CA ALA A 195 -13.47 -7.09 -6.20
C ALA A 195 -13.91 -6.43 -4.88
N LEU A 196 -12.96 -6.20 -3.95
CA LEU A 196 -13.23 -5.46 -2.72
C LEU A 196 -13.33 -3.95 -2.94
N VAL A 197 -12.52 -3.38 -3.83
CA VAL A 197 -12.43 -1.92 -4.02
C VAL A 197 -13.40 -1.41 -5.09
N ALA A 198 -13.69 -2.19 -6.14
CA ALA A 198 -14.56 -1.78 -7.24
C ALA A 198 -15.96 -1.30 -6.77
N PRO A 199 -16.66 -2.00 -5.85
CA PRO A 199 -17.97 -1.56 -5.34
C PRO A 199 -17.90 -0.31 -4.46
N LEU A 200 -16.71 0.09 -4.00
CA LEU A 200 -16.52 1.30 -3.20
C LEU A 200 -16.20 2.51 -4.08
N VAL A 201 -15.50 2.28 -5.19
CA VAL A 201 -15.01 3.35 -6.08
C VAL A 201 -15.97 3.63 -7.25
N LEU A 202 -16.61 2.61 -7.81
CA LEU A 202 -17.46 2.72 -9.01
C LEU A 202 -18.97 2.77 -8.71
N ASP A 203 -19.33 2.82 -7.42
CA ASP A 203 -20.71 2.96 -6.99
C ASP A 203 -21.15 4.44 -7.03
N ARG A 204 -22.42 4.71 -6.72
CA ARG A 204 -22.94 6.08 -6.68
C ARG A 204 -22.32 6.83 -5.48
N PRO A 205 -21.96 8.12 -5.62
CA PRO A 205 -21.38 8.91 -4.54
C PRO A 205 -22.20 8.91 -3.23
N ASP A 206 -23.52 8.85 -3.34
CA ASP A 206 -24.45 8.92 -2.20
C ASP A 206 -24.72 7.56 -1.53
N THR A 207 -24.04 6.49 -1.96
CA THR A 207 -24.38 5.16 -1.47
C THR A 207 -23.90 4.98 -0.03
N PRO A 208 -24.79 4.68 0.94
CA PRO A 208 -24.38 4.57 2.33
C PRO A 208 -23.59 3.26 2.55
N HIS A 209 -22.38 3.39 3.10
CA HIS A 209 -21.56 2.26 3.53
C HIS A 209 -21.67 2.08 5.05
N ARG A 210 -22.81 1.55 5.53
CA ARG A 210 -23.12 1.47 6.97
C ARG A 210 -22.04 0.79 7.83
N ILE A 211 -21.43 -0.28 7.31
CA ILE A 211 -20.40 -1.02 8.03
C ILE A 211 -19.07 -0.27 7.98
N LEU A 212 -18.54 0.00 6.77
CA LEU A 212 -17.23 0.65 6.59
C LEU A 212 -17.19 2.11 7.08
N GLY A 213 -18.32 2.80 7.03
CA GLY A 213 -18.48 4.16 7.54
C GLY A 213 -18.78 4.22 9.04
N SER A 214 -18.88 3.09 9.73
CA SER A 214 -19.04 3.07 11.19
C SER A 214 -17.78 3.60 11.88
N ALA A 215 -17.96 4.27 13.04
CA ALA A 215 -16.85 4.79 13.84
C ALA A 215 -15.71 3.78 14.12
N PRO A 216 -15.98 2.50 14.49
CA PRO A 216 -14.90 1.53 14.69
C PRO A 216 -14.17 1.20 13.39
N MET A 217 -14.86 1.02 12.26
CA MET A 217 -14.21 0.72 10.98
C MET A 217 -13.38 1.89 10.47
N VAL A 218 -13.85 3.13 10.63
CA VAL A 218 -13.07 4.33 10.31
C VAL A 218 -11.82 4.43 11.19
N THR A 219 -11.94 4.12 12.48
CA THR A 219 -10.80 4.10 13.41
C THR A 219 -9.77 3.04 13.02
N LEU A 220 -10.21 1.81 12.73
CA LEU A 220 -9.32 0.76 12.22
C LEU A 220 -8.68 1.16 10.88
N GLY A 221 -9.42 1.83 10.00
CA GLY A 221 -8.89 2.39 8.77
C GLY A 221 -7.78 3.42 9.00
N ARG A 222 -7.89 4.26 10.05
CA ARG A 222 -6.83 5.20 10.44
C ARG A 222 -5.59 4.48 10.98
N TRP A 223 -5.78 3.39 11.71
CA TRP A 223 -4.69 2.58 12.27
C TRP A 223 -4.13 1.52 11.30
N SER A 224 -4.77 1.32 10.14
CA SER A 224 -4.45 0.26 9.19
C SER A 224 -2.98 0.20 8.79
N TYR A 225 -2.33 1.37 8.66
CA TYR A 225 -0.91 1.44 8.35
C TYR A 225 -0.03 0.96 9.52
N GLY A 226 -0.31 1.40 10.74
CA GLY A 226 0.32 0.87 11.94
C GLY A 226 0.10 -0.65 12.11
N ILE A 227 -1.11 -1.15 11.83
CA ILE A 227 -1.40 -2.59 11.88
C ILE A 227 -0.52 -3.32 10.87
N PHE A 228 -0.42 -2.83 9.63
CA PHE A 228 0.47 -3.38 8.61
C PHE A 228 1.95 -3.36 9.05
N ILE A 229 2.43 -2.30 9.69
CA ILE A 229 3.82 -2.23 10.16
C ILE A 229 4.08 -3.26 11.27
N TRP A 230 3.22 -3.28 12.29
CA TRP A 230 3.53 -3.94 13.56
C TRP A 230 3.05 -5.40 13.65
N HIS A 231 2.12 -5.85 12.79
CA HIS A 231 1.53 -7.18 12.93
C HIS A 231 2.53 -8.33 12.88
N LEU A 232 3.59 -8.25 12.06
CA LEU A 232 4.55 -9.34 12.00
C LEU A 232 5.46 -9.37 13.22
N ALA A 233 5.87 -8.20 13.74
CA ALA A 233 6.56 -8.13 15.02
C ALA A 233 5.68 -8.65 16.18
N ALA A 234 4.39 -8.33 16.17
CA ALA A 234 3.42 -8.90 17.11
C ALA A 234 3.34 -10.42 16.98
N LEU A 235 3.26 -10.94 15.75
CA LEU A 235 3.23 -12.37 15.46
C LEU A 235 4.49 -13.08 16.00
N THR A 236 5.69 -12.52 15.75
CA THR A 236 6.95 -13.09 16.23
C THR A 236 7.05 -13.08 17.75
N MET A 237 6.46 -12.10 18.44
CA MET A 237 6.40 -12.07 19.91
C MET A 237 5.39 -13.07 20.48
N VAL A 238 4.29 -13.37 19.78
CA VAL A 238 3.24 -14.29 20.25
C VAL A 238 3.74 -15.73 20.29
N PHE A 239 4.59 -16.15 19.37
CA PHE A 239 5.10 -17.53 19.33
C PHE A 239 5.83 -17.95 20.62
N PRO A 240 6.84 -17.21 21.12
CA PRO A 240 7.48 -17.50 22.41
C PRO A 240 6.51 -17.43 23.60
N VAL A 241 5.55 -16.50 23.60
CA VAL A 241 4.57 -16.33 24.69
C VAL A 241 3.68 -17.56 24.83
N LEU A 242 3.28 -18.16 23.72
CA LEU A 242 2.47 -19.38 23.70
C LEU A 242 3.31 -20.66 23.84
N GLY A 243 4.65 -20.57 23.70
CA GLY A 243 5.52 -21.75 23.68
C GLY A 243 5.30 -22.64 22.45
N VAL A 244 4.81 -22.08 21.34
CA VAL A 244 4.53 -22.82 20.09
C VAL A 244 5.43 -22.33 18.97
N PHE A 245 5.83 -23.24 18.08
CA PHE A 245 6.62 -22.85 16.91
C PHE A 245 5.73 -22.47 15.72
N SER A 246 6.28 -21.68 14.81
CA SER A 246 5.65 -21.33 13.54
C SER A 246 5.22 -22.59 12.77
N PHE A 247 4.03 -22.53 12.17
CA PHE A 247 3.45 -23.60 11.34
C PHE A 247 3.08 -24.91 12.06
N GLN A 248 2.92 -24.92 13.40
CA GLN A 248 2.53 -26.12 14.17
C GLN A 248 1.04 -26.20 14.56
N GLY A 249 0.18 -25.30 14.07
CA GLY A 249 -1.24 -25.25 14.43
C GLY A 249 -1.59 -23.97 15.21
N HIS A 250 -2.63 -24.02 16.04
CA HIS A 250 -3.06 -22.92 16.92
C HIS A 250 -3.47 -21.62 16.19
N LEU A 251 -4.11 -21.76 15.03
CA LEU A 251 -4.50 -20.61 14.21
C LEU A 251 -5.33 -19.59 15.01
N LEU A 252 -6.30 -20.05 15.80
CA LEU A 252 -7.23 -19.15 16.47
C LEU A 252 -6.54 -18.37 17.60
N GLU A 253 -5.70 -19.03 18.40
CA GLU A 253 -4.94 -18.42 19.50
C GLU A 253 -3.92 -17.43 18.96
N VAL A 254 -3.12 -17.85 17.97
CA VAL A 254 -2.09 -17.01 17.33
C VAL A 254 -2.74 -15.82 16.63
N LEU A 255 -3.81 -16.03 15.86
CA LEU A 255 -4.53 -14.94 15.18
C LEU A 255 -5.11 -13.93 16.18
N THR A 256 -5.79 -14.40 17.22
CA THR A 256 -6.45 -13.53 18.20
C THR A 256 -5.43 -12.67 18.94
N LEU A 257 -4.34 -13.28 19.43
CA LEU A 257 -3.29 -12.54 20.12
C LEU A 257 -2.53 -11.60 19.19
N THR A 258 -2.21 -12.04 17.97
CA THR A 258 -1.53 -11.20 16.98
C THR A 258 -2.37 -9.99 16.60
N LEU A 259 -3.68 -10.17 16.39
CA LEU A 259 -4.59 -9.06 16.11
C LEU A 259 -4.70 -8.14 17.31
N PHE A 260 -4.83 -8.68 18.52
CA PHE A 260 -4.93 -7.88 19.73
C PHE A 260 -3.68 -7.00 19.93
N PHE A 261 -2.49 -7.60 19.95
CA PHE A 261 -1.24 -6.86 20.12
C PHE A 261 -0.95 -5.96 18.92
N GLY A 262 -1.18 -6.43 17.70
CA GLY A 262 -0.97 -5.64 16.48
C GLY A 262 -1.84 -4.38 16.45
N VAL A 263 -3.13 -4.48 16.79
CA VAL A 263 -4.04 -3.33 16.88
C VAL A 263 -3.66 -2.41 18.05
N ALA A 264 -3.30 -2.97 19.21
CA ALA A 264 -2.90 -2.17 20.37
C ALA A 264 -1.63 -1.34 20.09
N ILE A 265 -0.58 -1.98 19.57
CA ILE A 265 0.68 -1.30 19.20
C ILE A 265 0.42 -0.29 18.08
N ALA A 266 -0.40 -0.63 17.08
CA ALA A 266 -0.78 0.28 16.00
C ALA A 266 -1.50 1.53 16.51
N ALA A 267 -2.42 1.39 17.47
CA ALA A 267 -3.13 2.51 18.07
C ALA A 267 -2.17 3.47 18.80
N VAL A 268 -1.21 2.92 19.54
CA VAL A 268 -0.16 3.70 20.23
C VAL A 268 0.76 4.39 19.23
N SER A 269 1.27 3.64 18.24
CA SER A 269 2.10 4.17 17.15
C SER A 269 1.39 5.29 16.40
N TYR A 270 0.10 5.13 16.11
CA TYR A 270 -0.69 6.13 15.44
C TYR A 270 -0.81 7.42 16.25
N ALA A 271 -1.11 7.30 17.55
CA ALA A 271 -1.29 8.46 18.44
C ALA A 271 0.03 9.22 18.68
N LEU A 272 1.14 8.51 18.84
CA LEU A 272 2.43 9.09 19.20
C LEU A 272 3.28 9.54 18.01
N ILE A 273 3.12 8.92 16.85
CA ILE A 273 4.02 9.12 15.69
C ILE A 273 3.24 9.64 14.50
N GLU A 274 2.27 8.88 14.00
CA GLU A 274 1.60 9.21 12.74
C GLU A 274 0.76 10.48 12.82
N SER A 275 -0.05 10.62 13.87
CA SER A 275 -0.94 11.77 14.07
C SER A 275 -0.17 13.08 14.27
N PRO A 276 0.85 13.15 15.16
CA PRO A 276 1.66 14.35 15.32
C PRO A 276 2.41 14.76 14.04
N CYS A 277 3.01 13.81 13.32
CA CYS A 277 3.72 14.09 12.07
C CYS A 277 2.78 14.62 10.98
N ARG A 278 1.58 14.05 10.86
CA ARG A 278 0.56 14.49 9.91
C ARG A 278 0.08 15.91 10.22
N GLU A 279 -0.18 16.22 11.49
CA GLU A 279 -0.63 17.55 11.90
C GLU A 279 0.50 18.60 11.79
N ALA A 280 1.75 18.20 12.02
CA ALA A 280 2.91 19.07 11.76
C ALA A 280 3.03 19.44 10.28
N LEU A 281 2.85 18.47 9.37
CA LEU A 281 2.83 18.74 7.92
C LEU A 281 1.70 19.71 7.56
N ARG A 282 0.47 19.42 8.00
CA ARG A 282 -0.71 20.26 7.71
C ARG A 282 -0.52 21.70 8.19
N ARG A 283 0.01 21.89 9.41
CA ARG A 283 0.32 23.23 9.96
C ARG A 283 1.37 23.96 9.12
N TRP A 284 2.38 23.26 8.64
CA TRP A 284 3.41 23.85 7.77
C TRP A 284 2.86 24.25 6.40
N GLU A 285 2.00 23.42 5.79
CA GLU A 285 1.36 23.73 4.49
C GLU A 285 0.46 24.96 4.60
N ASN A 286 -0.39 25.02 5.63
CA ASN A 286 -1.25 26.17 5.91
C ASN A 286 -0.44 27.46 6.13
N ARG A 287 0.73 27.38 6.79
CA ARG A 287 1.61 28.54 6.98
C ARG A 287 2.19 29.03 5.66
N ARG A 288 2.62 28.12 4.78
CA ARG A 288 3.16 28.47 3.46
C ARG A 288 2.10 29.10 2.56
N GLU A 289 0.90 28.53 2.51
CA GLU A 289 -0.19 29.07 1.70
C GLU A 289 -0.54 30.51 2.10
N ARG A 290 -0.62 30.76 3.43
CA ARG A 290 -0.84 32.11 3.98
C ARG A 290 0.29 33.09 3.65
N GLN A 291 1.53 32.64 3.59
CA GLN A 291 2.69 33.47 3.23
C GLN A 291 2.77 33.77 1.73
N THR A 292 2.24 32.92 0.86
CA THR A 292 2.18 33.14 -0.60
C THR A 292 0.94 33.90 -1.06
N ALA A 293 -0.12 33.97 -0.24
CA ALA A 293 -1.34 34.72 -0.52
C ALA A 293 -1.25 36.28 -0.48
N PRO A 294 -0.25 36.98 0.11
CA PRO A 294 -0.31 38.44 0.24
C PRO A 294 -0.15 39.21 -1.09
N THR A 295 0.32 38.58 -2.17
CA THR A 295 0.70 39.32 -3.40
C THR A 295 -0.41 39.38 -4.47
N ARG A 296 -1.54 38.67 -4.31
CA ARG A 296 -2.66 38.75 -5.28
C ARG A 296 -3.72 39.80 -4.95
N ALA A 297 -3.68 40.40 -3.76
CA ALA A 297 -4.67 41.38 -3.33
C ALA A 297 -4.27 42.85 -3.59
N SER A 298 -3.05 43.13 -4.06
CA SER A 298 -2.53 44.50 -4.22
C SER A 298 -2.54 45.06 -5.65
N THR A 299 -2.96 44.29 -6.67
CA THR A 299 -2.98 44.73 -8.08
C THR A 299 -4.34 45.18 -8.61
N VAL A 300 -5.34 45.41 -7.75
CA VAL A 300 -6.56 46.15 -8.15
C VAL A 300 -6.69 47.40 -7.29
N ARG A 301 -5.93 48.44 -7.62
CA ARG A 301 -6.35 49.82 -7.34
C ARG A 301 -7.22 50.27 -8.51
N PRO A 302 -8.50 50.61 -8.32
CA PRO A 302 -9.20 51.41 -9.31
C PRO A 302 -8.57 52.81 -9.25
N ARG A 303 -7.82 53.15 -10.30
CA ARG A 303 -7.56 54.53 -10.66
C ARG A 303 -8.86 55.01 -11.29
N GLN A 304 -9.73 55.64 -10.50
CA GLN A 304 -10.86 56.38 -11.03
C GLN A 304 -10.54 57.86 -10.85
N GLU A 305 -10.29 58.48 -12.00
CA GLU A 305 -10.03 59.89 -12.18
C GLU A 305 -11.29 60.67 -11.83
N ASP A 306 -11.25 61.41 -10.71
CA ASP A 306 -12.11 62.58 -10.53
C ASP A 306 -11.43 63.75 -11.25
N ALA A 307 -11.80 63.97 -12.50
CA ALA A 307 -11.46 65.18 -13.23
C ALA A 307 -12.52 65.51 -14.29
N VAL A 308 -13.22 66.62 -14.01
CA VAL A 308 -13.79 67.58 -14.97
C VAL A 308 -15.25 67.38 -15.40
N ALA A 309 -16.07 68.30 -14.88
CA ALA A 309 -17.40 68.69 -15.33
C ALA A 309 -17.40 69.30 -16.75
N PRO A 310 -18.56 69.49 -17.37
CA PRO A 310 -19.33 70.72 -17.12
C PRO A 310 -20.77 70.48 -16.65
#